data_AF-A0A434SJ05-F1
#
_entry.id   AF-A0A434SJ05-F1
#
_cell.length_a   1.000
_cell.length_b   1.000
_cell.length_c   1.000
_cell.angle_alpha   90.00
_cell.angle_beta   90.00
_cell.angle_gamma   90.00
#
_symmetry.space_group_name_H-M   'P 1'
#
loop_
_entity.id
_entity.type
_entity.pdbx_description
1 polymer ?
#
loop_
_entity_poly.entity_id
_entity_poly.type
_entity_poly.pdbx_seq_one_letter_code
_entity_poly.pdbx_strand_id
1 'polypeptide(L)'
;MLSQDLKTERFRQSMRRVASTVCVISCRHDGHRYGITVTSVTPLSFAPISILACVNRNSSISVPLKQEGRYCIKVLSASQADISHSFSGGRPTETRFDIGEWAGKEDVPY
;
A
#
# COMPACT_ATOMS: atom_id res chain seq x y z
N MET A 1 -7.59 9.84 -29.63
CA MET A 1 -6.55 9.72 -28.58
C MET A 1 -6.47 10.96 -27.69
N LEU A 2 -6.27 12.17 -28.24
CA LEU A 2 -6.12 13.43 -27.49
C LEU A 2 -7.22 13.71 -26.42
N SER A 3 -8.46 13.27 -26.66
CA SER A 3 -9.58 13.47 -25.73
C SER A 3 -9.55 12.54 -24.51
N GLN A 4 -8.93 11.35 -24.60
CA GLN A 4 -8.84 10.40 -23.49
C GLN A 4 -7.70 10.75 -22.53
N ASP A 5 -6.57 11.21 -23.06
CA ASP A 5 -5.43 11.65 -22.23
C ASP A 5 -5.82 12.88 -21.40
N LEU A 6 -6.56 13.82 -22.00
CA LEU A 6 -7.08 14.99 -21.28
C LEU A 6 -8.07 14.61 -20.17
N LYS A 7 -8.96 13.64 -20.41
CA LYS A 7 -9.89 13.13 -19.38
C LYS A 7 -9.13 12.48 -18.23
N THR A 8 -8.13 11.66 -18.55
CA THR A 8 -7.29 10.97 -17.56
C THR A 8 -6.54 11.98 -16.69
N GLU A 9 -5.95 13.00 -17.29
CA GLU A 9 -5.22 14.03 -16.55
C GLU A 9 -6.14 14.84 -15.66
N ARG A 10 -7.32 15.28 -16.16
CA ARG A 10 -8.31 15.98 -15.33
C ARG A 10 -8.77 15.12 -14.15
N PHE A 11 -9.02 13.84 -14.38
CA PHE A 11 -9.38 12.92 -13.30
C PHE A 11 -8.27 12.81 -12.26
N ARG A 12 -7.01 12.63 -12.69
CA ARG A 12 -5.85 12.60 -11.79
C ARG A 12 -5.72 13.90 -10.98
N GLN A 13 -5.90 15.06 -11.61
CA GLN A 13 -5.86 16.36 -10.91
C GLN A 13 -6.97 16.51 -9.88
N SER A 14 -8.19 16.03 -10.17
CA SER A 14 -9.28 16.00 -9.20
C SER A 14 -8.94 15.10 -8.01
N MET A 15 -8.41 13.90 -8.27
CA MET A 15 -8.05 12.95 -7.19
C MET A 15 -6.90 13.45 -6.31
N ARG A 16 -5.98 14.27 -6.83
CA ARG A 16 -4.91 14.91 -6.02
C ARG A 16 -5.44 15.83 -4.93
N ARG A 17 -6.70 16.28 -5.02
CA ARG A 17 -7.34 17.16 -4.03
C ARG A 17 -8.08 16.39 -2.95
N VAL A 18 -8.22 15.07 -3.09
CA VAL A 18 -8.91 14.22 -2.13
C VAL A 18 -7.91 13.83 -1.04
N ALA A 19 -8.14 14.30 0.18
CA ALA A 19 -7.38 13.84 1.34
C ALA A 19 -7.72 12.38 1.65
N SER A 20 -6.72 11.59 2.06
CA SER A 20 -6.91 10.18 2.41
C SER A 20 -5.90 9.77 3.47
N THR A 21 -6.29 8.82 4.30
CA THR A 21 -5.37 8.17 5.24
C THR A 21 -4.28 7.45 4.47
N VAL A 22 -3.03 7.59 4.91
CA VAL A 22 -1.89 6.91 4.32
C VAL A 22 -1.62 5.64 5.11
N CYS A 23 -1.56 4.51 4.41
CA CYS A 23 -1.25 3.22 4.99
C CYS A 23 -0.10 2.55 4.24
N VAL A 24 0.57 1.60 4.88
CA VAL A 24 1.39 0.60 4.21
C VAL A 24 0.67 -0.73 4.25
N ILE A 25 0.56 -1.38 3.09
CA ILE A 25 0.21 -2.80 3.04
C ILE A 25 1.49 -3.59 2.95
N SER A 26 1.65 -4.58 3.81
CA SER A 26 2.80 -5.47 3.84
C SER A 26 2.38 -6.94 3.88
N CYS A 27 3.18 -7.79 3.26
CA CYS A 27 3.09 -9.24 3.39
C CYS A 27 4.49 -9.87 3.35
N ARG A 28 4.55 -11.16 3.66
CA ARG A 28 5.73 -11.98 3.41
C ARG A 28 5.34 -13.08 2.45
N HIS A 29 6.20 -13.39 1.49
CA HIS A 29 5.98 -14.46 0.54
C HIS A 29 7.33 -15.04 0.13
N ASP A 30 7.46 -16.37 0.11
CA ASP A 30 8.70 -17.09 -0.21
C ASP A 30 9.94 -16.51 0.49
N GLY A 31 9.81 -16.24 1.79
CA GLY A 31 10.88 -15.70 2.62
C GLY A 31 11.15 -14.19 2.47
N HIS A 32 10.58 -13.53 1.45
CA HIS A 32 10.79 -12.12 1.13
C HIS A 32 9.69 -11.22 1.70
N ARG A 33 10.06 -10.02 2.13
CA ARG A 33 9.12 -9.00 2.60
C ARG A 33 8.70 -8.12 1.42
N TYR A 34 7.40 -7.88 1.31
CA TYR A 34 6.84 -6.96 0.33
C TYR A 34 6.04 -5.90 1.04
N GLY A 35 6.11 -4.66 0.56
CA GLY A 35 5.24 -3.60 1.03
C GLY A 35 5.05 -2.51 0.00
N ILE A 36 3.92 -1.81 0.10
CA ILE A 36 3.60 -0.60 -0.67
C ILE A 36 2.82 0.42 0.15
N THR A 37 3.00 1.69 -0.16
CA THR A 37 2.12 2.76 0.32
C THR A 37 0.81 2.73 -0.45
N VAL A 38 -0.30 2.83 0.26
CA VAL A 38 -1.66 2.94 -0.29
C VAL A 38 -2.46 4.00 0.44
N THR A 39 -3.41 4.59 -0.27
CA THR A 39 -4.44 5.46 0.31
C THR A 39 -5.86 4.92 0.09
N SER A 40 -6.00 3.90 -0.75
CA SER A 40 -7.26 3.24 -1.08
C SER A 40 -7.54 2.08 -0.11
N VAL A 41 -7.78 2.42 1.15
CA VAL A 41 -8.16 1.48 2.22
C VAL A 41 -9.45 1.94 2.87
N THR A 42 -10.44 1.04 2.97
CA THR A 42 -11.76 1.36 3.53
C THR A 42 -12.31 0.18 4.34
N PRO A 43 -12.80 0.40 5.58
CA PRO A 43 -13.57 -0.62 6.31
C PRO A 43 -14.76 -1.10 5.47
N LEU A 44 -14.97 -2.42 5.37
CA LEU A 44 -15.97 -2.99 4.47
C LEU A 44 -17.19 -3.54 5.21
N SER A 45 -16.98 -4.36 6.24
CA SER A 45 -18.06 -4.95 7.03
C SER A 45 -17.58 -5.31 8.44
N PHE A 46 -18.53 -5.39 9.37
CA PHE A 46 -18.32 -5.98 10.71
C PHE A 46 -18.85 -7.42 10.81
N ALA A 47 -19.63 -7.88 9.83
CA ALA A 47 -20.20 -9.22 9.78
C ALA A 47 -20.08 -9.81 8.35
N PRO A 48 -18.98 -10.51 8.02
CA PRO A 48 -17.77 -10.69 8.83
C PRO A 48 -16.88 -9.43 8.86
N ILE A 49 -16.04 -9.30 9.89
CA ILE A 49 -15.05 -8.20 9.99
C ILE A 49 -14.14 -8.22 8.76
N SER A 50 -14.16 -7.15 7.98
CA SER A 50 -13.40 -7.07 6.73
C SER A 50 -13.03 -5.64 6.36
N ILE A 51 -11.94 -5.52 5.61
CA ILE A 51 -11.41 -4.27 5.06
C ILE A 51 -11.13 -4.46 3.57
N LEU A 52 -11.35 -3.43 2.78
CA LEU A 52 -11.05 -3.40 1.36
C LEU A 52 -9.81 -2.55 1.11
N ALA A 53 -8.89 -3.07 0.31
CA ALA A 53 -7.79 -2.30 -0.24
C ALA A 53 -7.67 -2.49 -1.75
N CYS A 54 -7.49 -1.38 -2.48
CA CYS A 54 -7.23 -1.43 -3.92
C CYS A 54 -5.74 -1.37 -4.19
N VAL A 55 -5.20 -2.41 -4.85
CA VAL A 55 -3.77 -2.51 -5.20
C VAL A 55 -3.61 -2.53 -6.72
N ASN A 56 -2.66 -1.76 -7.24
CA ASN A 56 -2.32 -1.81 -8.67
C ASN A 56 -1.80 -3.21 -9.03
N ARG A 57 -2.43 -3.85 -10.03
CA ARG A 57 -2.06 -5.20 -10.49
C ARG A 57 -0.59 -5.31 -10.95
N ASN A 58 -0.01 -4.20 -11.42
CA ASN A 58 1.38 -4.16 -11.90
C ASN A 58 2.39 -3.88 -10.77
N SER A 59 1.91 -3.70 -9.53
CA SER A 59 2.80 -3.54 -8.37
C SER A 59 3.48 -4.87 -8.04
N SER A 60 4.75 -4.82 -7.62
CA SER A 60 5.55 -6.01 -7.29
C SER A 60 4.92 -6.87 -6.18
N ILE A 61 4.09 -6.26 -5.32
CA ILE A 61 3.39 -6.95 -4.23
C ILE A 61 2.08 -7.64 -4.66
N SER A 62 1.57 -7.38 -5.87
CA SER A 62 0.21 -7.82 -6.26
C SER A 62 0.06 -9.35 -6.30
N VAL A 63 1.09 -10.05 -6.78
CA VAL A 63 1.15 -11.52 -6.83
C VAL A 63 1.42 -12.09 -5.43
N PRO A 64 2.45 -11.64 -4.68
CA PRO A 64 2.66 -12.03 -3.29
C PRO A 64 1.42 -11.92 -2.40
N LEU A 65 0.67 -10.80 -2.48
CA LEU A 65 -0.55 -10.63 -1.67
C LEU A 65 -1.63 -11.66 -1.99
N LYS A 66 -1.80 -12.00 -3.27
CA LYS A 66 -2.81 -12.97 -3.70
C LYS A 66 -2.44 -14.40 -3.31
N GLN A 67 -1.16 -14.74 -3.37
CA GLN A 67 -0.67 -16.08 -3.06
C GLN A 67 -0.58 -16.34 -1.56
N GLU A 68 -0.14 -15.34 -0.78
CA GLU A 68 0.02 -15.48 0.67
C GLU A 68 -1.33 -15.45 1.41
N GLY A 69 -2.24 -14.56 1.03
CA GLY A 69 -3.53 -14.36 1.71
C GLY A 69 -3.45 -13.71 3.11
N ARG A 70 -2.26 -13.69 3.72
CA ARG A 70 -1.96 -12.99 4.99
C ARG A 70 -1.21 -11.68 4.71
N TYR A 71 -1.69 -10.60 5.30
CA TYR A 71 -1.10 -9.27 5.14
C TYR A 71 -1.42 -8.38 6.34
N CYS A 72 -0.67 -7.28 6.46
CA CYS A 72 -0.90 -6.21 7.43
C CYS A 72 -1.27 -4.93 6.69
N ILE A 73 -2.13 -4.13 7.31
CA ILE A 73 -2.38 -2.73 6.94
C ILE A 73 -1.94 -1.86 8.11
N LYS A 74 -0.77 -1.22 7.97
CA LYS A 74 -0.23 -0.27 8.96
C LYS A 74 -0.72 1.13 8.62
N VAL A 75 -1.56 1.71 9.47
CA VAL A 75 -1.98 3.11 9.35
C VAL A 75 -0.84 4.00 9.83
N LEU A 76 -0.44 4.98 9.00
CA LEU A 76 0.69 5.84 9.31
C LEU A 76 0.25 7.12 10.03
N SER A 77 1.09 7.59 10.97
CA SER A 77 0.98 8.93 11.54
C SER A 77 1.64 9.99 10.65
N ALA A 78 1.37 11.27 10.93
CA ALA A 78 1.99 12.38 10.19
C ALA A 78 3.52 12.41 10.30
N SER A 79 4.10 11.87 11.37
CA SER A 79 5.55 11.80 11.57
C SER A 79 6.23 10.69 10.76
N GLN A 80 5.47 9.81 10.10
CA GLN A 80 5.96 8.65 9.33
C GLN A 80 5.95 8.89 7.81
N ALA A 81 6.14 10.15 7.39
CA ALA A 81 6.18 10.53 5.98
C ALA A 81 7.35 9.88 5.22
N ASP A 82 8.47 9.64 5.90
CA ASP A 82 9.65 8.94 5.41
C ASP A 82 9.35 7.46 5.09
N ILE A 83 8.59 6.77 5.94
CA ILE A 83 8.08 5.43 5.67
C ILE A 83 7.20 5.47 4.40
N SER A 84 6.22 6.36 4.34
CA SER A 84 5.36 6.52 3.15
C SER A 84 6.16 6.72 1.85
N HIS A 85 7.20 7.56 1.90
CA HIS A 85 8.07 7.82 0.76
C HIS A 85 8.89 6.57 0.35
N SER A 86 9.44 5.85 1.34
CA SER A 86 10.18 4.60 1.11
C SER A 86 9.34 3.57 0.33
N PHE A 87 8.07 3.41 0.73
CA PHE A 87 7.16 2.42 0.15
C PHE A 87 6.39 2.90 -1.10
N SER A 88 6.61 4.13 -1.57
CA SER A 88 5.99 4.70 -2.79
C SER A 88 6.96 4.87 -3.97
N GLY A 89 8.13 4.22 -3.92
CA GLY A 89 9.15 4.27 -4.98
C GLY A 89 10.39 5.08 -4.61
N GLY A 90 10.46 5.63 -3.39
CA GLY A 90 11.64 6.33 -2.90
C GLY A 90 12.84 5.41 -2.63
N ARG A 91 12.67 4.08 -2.62
CA ARG A 91 13.72 3.08 -2.37
C ARG A 91 13.53 1.78 -3.16
N PRO A 92 14.62 1.04 -3.44
CA PRO A 92 14.57 -0.36 -3.88
C PRO A 92 13.75 -1.22 -2.92
N THR A 93 13.01 -2.20 -3.44
CA THR A 93 12.05 -3.02 -2.69
C THR A 93 12.68 -3.68 -1.46
N GLU A 94 13.92 -4.13 -1.59
CA GLU A 94 14.69 -4.88 -0.61
C GLU A 94 15.04 -4.05 0.62
N THR A 95 15.14 -2.72 0.46
CA THR A 95 15.59 -1.76 1.48
C THR A 95 14.46 -0.92 2.05
N ARG A 96 13.21 -1.17 1.64
CA ARG A 96 12.05 -0.36 2.08
C ARG A 96 11.84 -0.45 3.59
N PHE A 97 12.03 -1.66 4.13
CA PHE A 97 11.84 -2.00 5.53
C PHE A 97 13.00 -1.55 6.43
N ASP A 98 14.04 -0.94 5.87
CA ASP A 98 15.14 -0.36 6.66
C ASP A 98 14.75 1.01 7.25
N ILE A 99 13.59 1.55 6.85
CA ILE A 99 13.05 2.82 7.33
C ILE A 99 11.84 2.55 8.23
N GLY A 100 11.92 3.12 9.44
CA GLY A 100 10.95 2.90 10.51
C GLY A 100 11.21 1.61 11.29
N GLU A 101 10.41 1.41 12.33
CA GLU A 101 10.44 0.19 13.14
C GLU A 101 9.37 -0.79 12.65
N TRP A 102 9.83 -2.00 12.34
CA TRP A 102 9.00 -3.08 11.84
C TRP A 102 9.15 -4.31 12.73
N ALA A 103 8.04 -4.74 13.30
CA ALA A 103 7.96 -6.00 14.03
C ALA A 103 7.34 -7.08 13.12
N GLY A 104 7.40 -8.34 13.55
CA GLY A 104 6.81 -9.47 12.83
C GLY A 104 5.79 -10.20 13.69
N LYS A 105 4.58 -10.42 13.17
CA LYS A 105 3.59 -11.31 13.78
C LYS A 105 3.18 -12.33 12.73
N GLU A 106 3.30 -13.62 13.06
CA GLU A 106 3.01 -14.72 12.12
C GLU A 106 3.74 -14.52 10.78
N ASP A 107 5.00 -14.09 10.85
CA ASP A 107 5.87 -13.76 9.72
C ASP A 107 5.45 -12.55 8.86
N VAL A 108 4.38 -11.84 9.19
CA VAL A 108 3.96 -10.62 8.49
C VAL A 108 4.57 -9.37 9.15
N PRO A 109 5.28 -8.52 8.40
CA PRO A 109 5.79 -7.25 8.93
C PRO A 109 4.65 -6.29 9.28
N TYR A 110 4.69 -5.65 10.45
CA TYR A 110 3.70 -4.65 10.88
C TYR A 110 4.31 -3.41 11.53
#